data_AF-A0ABD5SY21-F1
#
_entry.id   AF-A0ABD5SY21-F1
#
_cell.length_a   1.000
_cell.length_b   1.000
_cell.length_c   1.000
_cell.angle_alpha   90.00
_cell.angle_beta   90.00
_cell.angle_gamma   90.00
#
_symmetry.space_group_name_H-M   'P 1'
#
loop_
_entity.id
_entity.type
_entity.pdbx_description
1 polymer ?
#
loop_
_entity_poly.entity_id
_entity_poly.type
_entity_poly.pdbx_seq_one_letter_code
_entity_poly.pdbx_strand_id
1 'polypeptide(L)'
;ADHYRYDEDPIGSISGVGLATFQYLRQLAGVDTPRPDPTVERLLSAVDAELEDSPIDASTNRRTIASCEWLAFVSAYGPLEIDRIAWWTATEPADRETVLEAARD
;
A
#
# COMPACT_ATOMS: atom_id res chain seq x y z
N ALA A 1 -14.74 2.48 -8.11
CA ALA A 1 -14.64 1.05 -7.79
C ALA A 1 -14.39 0.90 -6.30
N ASP A 2 -15.20 0.12 -5.60
CA ASP A 2 -15.07 -0.16 -4.17
C ASP A 2 -14.22 -1.42 -3.97
N HIS A 3 -13.05 -1.29 -3.35
CA HIS A 3 -12.15 -2.41 -3.13
C HIS A 3 -12.62 -3.37 -2.03
N TYR A 4 -13.53 -2.94 -1.14
CA TYR A 4 -14.17 -3.85 -0.20
C TYR A 4 -15.14 -4.79 -0.89
N ARG A 5 -15.59 -4.47 -2.11
CA ARG A 5 -16.46 -5.30 -2.96
C ARG A 5 -15.86 -5.53 -4.34
N TYR A 6 -14.53 -5.73 -4.39
CA TYR A 6 -13.80 -5.79 -5.66
C TYR A 6 -14.25 -6.94 -6.56
N ASP A 7 -14.72 -8.05 -5.99
CA ASP A 7 -15.22 -9.23 -6.69
C ASP A 7 -16.53 -8.99 -7.45
N GLU A 8 -17.26 -7.92 -7.11
CA GLU A 8 -18.43 -7.45 -7.87
C GLU A 8 -18.08 -6.49 -9.01
N ASP A 9 -16.84 -5.95 -9.02
CA ASP A 9 -16.36 -5.09 -10.09
C ASP A 9 -15.95 -5.92 -11.32
N PRO A 10 -16.30 -5.51 -12.55
CA PRO A 10 -15.91 -6.23 -13.76
C PRO A 10 -14.40 -6.51 -13.84
N ILE A 11 -13.55 -5.60 -13.36
CA ILE A 11 -12.10 -5.78 -13.33
C ILE A 11 -11.68 -6.81 -12.26
N GLY A 12 -12.30 -6.79 -11.08
CA GLY A 12 -11.99 -7.76 -10.03
C GLY A 12 -12.56 -9.16 -10.31
N SER A 13 -13.55 -9.28 -11.19
CA SER A 13 -14.09 -10.58 -11.63
C SER A 13 -13.19 -11.31 -12.65
N ILE A 14 -12.14 -10.66 -13.16
CA ILE A 14 -11.20 -11.26 -14.10
C ILE A 14 -10.37 -12.34 -13.39
N SER A 15 -10.28 -13.52 -13.99
CA SER A 15 -9.46 -14.61 -13.46
C SER A 15 -8.00 -14.18 -13.22
N GLY A 16 -7.49 -14.43 -12.02
CA GLY A 16 -6.15 -14.01 -11.60
C GLY A 16 -6.06 -12.60 -10.99
N VAL A 17 -7.13 -11.81 -11.02
CA VAL A 17 -7.18 -10.52 -10.32
C VAL A 17 -7.67 -10.73 -8.88
N GLY A 18 -6.74 -10.89 -7.95
CA GLY A 18 -7.02 -10.79 -6.52
C GLY A 18 -7.06 -9.33 -6.04
N LEU A 19 -7.47 -9.12 -4.79
CA LEU A 19 -7.56 -7.77 -4.18
C LEU A 19 -6.27 -6.94 -4.31
N ALA A 20 -5.09 -7.54 -4.11
CA ALA A 20 -3.82 -6.83 -4.25
C ALA A 20 -3.59 -6.34 -5.70
N THR A 21 -3.82 -7.22 -6.67
CA THR A 21 -3.74 -6.87 -8.11
C THR A 21 -4.76 -5.81 -8.48
N PHE A 22 -5.98 -5.91 -7.95
CA PHE A 22 -7.02 -4.92 -8.17
C PHE A 22 -6.62 -3.53 -7.67
N GLN A 23 -6.05 -3.45 -6.46
CA GLN A 23 -5.52 -2.19 -5.92
C GLN A 23 -4.37 -1.64 -6.76
N TYR A 24 -3.46 -2.51 -7.22
CA TYR A 24 -2.38 -2.09 -8.12
C TYR A 24 -2.92 -1.47 -9.43
N LEU A 25 -3.94 -2.07 -10.04
CA LEU A 25 -4.57 -1.51 -11.24
C LEU A 25 -5.25 -0.16 -10.96
N ARG A 26 -5.90 0.00 -9.80
CA ARG A 26 -6.47 1.28 -9.37
C ARG A 26 -5.39 2.35 -9.19
N GLN A 27 -4.27 1.99 -8.58
CA GLN A 27 -3.11 2.86 -8.40
C GLN A 27 -2.55 3.33 -9.75
N LEU A 28 -2.37 2.42 -10.72
CA LEU A 28 -1.97 2.76 -12.10
C LEU A 28 -2.99 3.66 -12.81
N ALA A 29 -4.27 3.53 -12.49
CA ALA A 29 -5.33 4.40 -12.97
C ALA A 29 -5.42 5.75 -12.22
N GLY A 30 -4.47 6.06 -11.34
CA GLY A 30 -4.38 7.33 -10.61
C GLY A 30 -5.24 7.40 -9.34
N VAL A 31 -5.78 6.29 -8.86
CA VAL A 31 -6.48 6.24 -7.58
C VAL A 31 -5.46 6.28 -6.44
N ASP A 32 -5.67 7.16 -5.47
CA ASP A 32 -4.89 7.21 -4.24
C ASP A 32 -5.26 6.02 -3.33
N THR A 33 -4.48 4.95 -3.42
CA THR A 33 -4.76 3.68 -2.74
C THR A 33 -3.46 2.94 -2.45
N PRO A 34 -3.38 2.19 -1.33
CA PRO A 34 -2.23 1.36 -1.06
C PRO A 34 -2.37 -0.01 -1.74
N ARG A 35 -1.25 -0.65 -2.05
CA ARG A 35 -1.22 -2.04 -2.48
C ARG A 35 -0.82 -2.92 -1.28
N PRO A 36 -1.65 -3.90 -0.88
CA PRO A 36 -1.26 -4.83 0.17
C PRO A 36 -0.20 -5.79 -0.37
N ASP A 37 1.06 -5.55 0.00
CA ASP A 37 2.21 -6.36 -0.36
C ASP A 37 3.22 -6.47 0.80
N PRO A 38 4.26 -7.32 0.68
CA PRO A 38 5.21 -7.55 1.78
C PRO A 38 6.04 -6.33 2.21
N THR A 39 6.15 -5.28 1.38
CA THR A 39 6.82 -4.03 1.79
C THR A 39 5.93 -3.23 2.71
N VAL A 40 4.64 -3.11 2.37
CA VAL A 40 3.62 -2.45 3.17
C VAL A 40 3.38 -3.19 4.49
N GLU A 41 3.31 -4.52 4.46
CA GLU A 41 3.19 -5.34 5.67
C GLU A 41 4.34 -5.08 6.65
N ARG A 42 5.59 -5.03 6.16
CA ARG A 42 6.76 -4.74 7.00
C ARG A 42 6.73 -3.32 7.57
N LEU A 43 6.32 -2.32 6.79
CA LEU A 43 6.17 -0.96 7.30
C LEU A 43 5.13 -0.92 8.42
N LEU A 44 3.96 -1.52 8.20
CA LEU A 44 2.90 -1.57 9.19
C LEU A 44 3.35 -2.27 10.47
N SER A 45 4.03 -3.41 10.38
CA SER A 45 4.59 -4.08 11.56
C SER A 45 5.63 -3.23 12.30
N ALA A 46 6.46 -2.48 11.58
CA ALA A 46 7.44 -1.59 12.20
C ALA A 46 6.75 -0.41 12.92
N VAL A 47 5.72 0.17 12.33
CA VAL A 47 4.94 1.24 12.96
C VAL A 47 4.20 0.72 14.19
N ASP A 48 3.53 -0.43 14.09
CA ASP A 48 2.82 -1.05 15.21
C ASP A 48 3.73 -1.31 16.42
N ALA A 49 4.96 -1.78 16.17
CA ALA A 49 5.94 -2.03 17.22
C ALA A 49 6.43 -0.76 17.96
N GLU A 50 6.33 0.42 17.33
CA GLU A 50 6.73 1.71 17.91
C GLU A 50 5.58 2.43 18.62
N LEU A 51 4.34 1.98 18.43
CA LEU A 51 3.16 2.55 19.04
C LEU A 51 2.77 1.78 20.30
N GLU A 52 2.26 2.49 21.31
CA GLU A 52 1.76 1.86 22.54
C GLU A 52 0.45 1.09 22.29
N ASP A 53 -0.42 1.63 21.45
CA ASP A 53 -1.68 1.03 21.03
C ASP A 53 -1.99 1.44 19.59
N SER A 54 -2.37 0.47 18.77
CA SER A 54 -2.71 0.68 17.37
C SER A 54 -3.68 -0.39 16.87
N PRO A 55 -4.59 -0.07 15.94
CA PRO A 55 -5.47 -1.04 15.30
C PRO A 55 -4.82 -1.72 14.08
N ILE A 56 -3.49 -1.57 13.88
CA ILE A 56 -2.79 -2.09 12.71
C ILE A 56 -2.89 -3.62 12.68
N ASP A 57 -3.28 -4.15 11.53
CA ASP A 57 -3.36 -5.57 11.27
C ASP A 57 -3.05 -5.86 9.80
N ALA A 58 -1.93 -6.52 9.55
CA ALA A 58 -1.48 -6.88 8.21
C ALA A 58 -1.72 -8.36 7.86
N SER A 59 -2.60 -9.06 8.59
CA SER A 59 -2.83 -10.52 8.43
C SER A 59 -3.58 -10.92 7.15
N THR A 60 -4.24 -9.97 6.48
CA THR A 60 -4.94 -10.20 5.21
C THR A 60 -4.87 -8.95 4.36
N ASN A 61 -4.92 -9.08 3.04
CA ASN A 61 -4.94 -7.93 2.12
C ASN A 61 -5.96 -6.84 2.50
N ARG A 62 -7.17 -7.25 2.91
CA ARG A 62 -8.22 -6.29 3.30
C ARG A 62 -7.85 -5.56 4.59
N ARG A 63 -7.27 -6.25 5.58
CA ARG A 63 -6.82 -5.62 6.83
C ARG A 63 -5.58 -4.75 6.64
N THR A 64 -4.66 -5.16 5.77
CA THR A 64 -3.51 -4.34 5.36
C THR A 64 -3.98 -3.02 4.75
N ILE A 65 -4.95 -3.06 3.83
CA ILE A 65 -5.54 -1.83 3.26
C ILE A 65 -6.20 -0.98 4.34
N ALA A 66 -7.05 -1.56 5.20
CA ALA A 66 -7.70 -0.83 6.28
C ALA A 66 -6.70 -0.19 7.26
N SER A 67 -5.57 -0.86 7.52
CA SER A 67 -4.51 -0.35 8.38
C SER A 67 -3.78 0.84 7.73
N CYS A 68 -3.54 0.79 6.42
CA CYS A 68 -3.04 1.94 5.68
C CYS A 68 -4.05 3.10 5.64
N GLU A 69 -5.35 2.82 5.51
CA GLU A 69 -6.40 3.84 5.57
C GLU A 69 -6.45 4.51 6.95
N TRP A 70 -6.34 3.73 8.03
CA TRP A 70 -6.21 4.27 9.38
C TRP A 70 -4.95 5.12 9.54
N LEU A 71 -3.80 4.63 9.08
CA LEU A 71 -2.54 5.36 9.18
C LEU A 71 -2.61 6.67 8.36
N ALA A 72 -3.25 6.66 7.20
CA ALA A 72 -3.48 7.86 6.42
C ALA A 72 -4.40 8.85 7.14
N PHE A 73 -5.42 8.36 7.85
CA PHE A 73 -6.32 9.18 8.65
C PHE A 73 -5.62 9.86 9.85
N VAL A 74 -4.68 9.18 10.51
CA VAL A 74 -3.99 9.70 11.72
C VAL A 74 -2.64 10.36 11.44
N SER A 75 -2.19 10.38 10.19
CA SER A 75 -0.91 10.99 9.79
C SER A 75 -1.10 12.09 8.74
N ALA A 76 0.01 12.66 8.27
CA ALA A 76 0.01 13.66 7.20
C ALA A 76 0.12 13.05 5.79
N TYR A 77 0.14 11.72 5.68
CA TYR A 77 0.41 11.01 4.43
C TYR A 77 -0.86 10.38 3.86
N GLY A 78 -1.06 10.48 2.54
CA GLY A 78 -2.10 9.74 1.83
C GLY A 78 -1.79 8.24 1.72
N PRO A 79 -2.79 7.39 1.40
CA PRO A 79 -2.57 5.96 1.26
C PRO A 79 -1.51 5.57 0.21
N LEU A 80 -1.44 6.26 -0.93
CA LEU A 80 -0.39 6.05 -1.93
C LEU A 80 0.99 6.50 -1.43
N GLU A 81 1.05 7.53 -0.59
CA GLU A 81 2.32 7.98 -0.01
C GLU A 81 2.83 6.97 1.01
N ILE A 82 1.95 6.35 1.80
CA ILE A 82 2.30 5.25 2.71
C ILE A 82 2.87 4.06 1.93
N ASP A 83 2.23 3.68 0.82
CA ASP A 83 2.73 2.65 -0.10
C ASP A 83 4.14 2.98 -0.64
N ARG A 84 4.36 4.24 -1.04
CA ARG A 84 5.68 4.72 -1.49
C ARG A 84 6.72 4.76 -0.38
N ILE A 85 6.34 5.12 0.84
CA ILE A 85 7.21 5.08 2.02
C ILE A 85 7.61 3.63 2.31
N ALA A 86 6.66 2.69 2.25
CA ALA A 86 6.92 1.27 2.45
C ALA A 86 7.90 0.72 1.41
N TRP A 87 7.67 1.06 0.14
CA TRP A 87 8.63 0.74 -0.92
C TRP A 87 9.98 1.37 -0.63
N TRP A 88 10.02 2.66 -0.32
CA TRP A 88 11.27 3.38 -0.08
C TRP A 88 12.06 2.73 1.04
N THR A 89 11.46 2.48 2.21
CA THR A 89 12.16 1.88 3.37
C THR A 89 12.64 0.45 3.12
N ALA A 90 11.97 -0.30 2.25
CA ALA A 90 12.34 -1.67 1.90
C ALA A 90 13.35 -1.81 0.75
N THR A 91 13.48 -0.79 -0.11
CA THR A 91 14.39 -0.78 -1.27
C THR A 91 15.85 -0.59 -0.85
N GLU A 92 16.80 -1.23 -1.54
CA GLU A 92 18.22 -1.08 -1.23
C GLU A 92 18.74 0.35 -1.58
N PRO A 93 19.76 0.86 -0.87
CA PRO A 93 20.27 2.22 -1.11
C PRO A 93 20.72 2.48 -2.55
N ALA A 94 21.31 1.50 -3.23
CA ALA A 94 21.77 1.65 -4.62
C ALA A 94 20.60 1.85 -5.61
N ASP A 95 19.51 1.11 -5.40
CA ASP A 95 18.29 1.24 -6.22
C ASP A 95 17.62 2.60 -5.98
N ARG A 96 17.62 3.10 -4.73
CA ARG A 96 17.12 4.44 -4.41
C ARG A 96 17.92 5.54 -5.12
N GLU A 97 19.25 5.44 -5.16
CA GLU A 97 20.08 6.42 -5.87
C GLU A 97 19.76 6.43 -7.37
N THR A 98 19.59 5.26 -7.98
CA THR A 98 19.21 5.15 -9.40
C THR A 98 17.90 5.89 -9.70
N VAL A 99 16.90 5.80 -8.81
CA VAL A 99 15.63 6.54 -8.96
C VAL A 99 15.83 8.04 -8.79
N LEU A 100 16.67 8.47 -7.85
CA LEU A 100 16.96 9.90 -7.63
C LEU A 100 17.73 10.51 -8.79
N GLU A 101 18.67 9.77 -9.39
CA GLU A 101 19.39 10.17 -10.59
C GLU A 101 18.43 10.37 -11.76
N ALA A 102 17.55 9.40 -12.02
CA ALA A 102 16.55 9.48 -13.09
C ALA A 102 15.55 10.64 -12.91
N ALA A 103 15.31 11.10 -11.68
CA ALA A 103 14.42 12.23 -11.39
C ALA A 103 15.10 13.61 -11.55
N ARG A 104 16.43 13.66 -11.73
CA ARG A 104 17.18 14.91 -11.97
C ARG A 104 17.24 15.31 -13.44
N ASP A 105 16.94 14.37 -14.35
CA ASP A 105 16.90 14.56 -15.81
C ASP A 105 15.50 15.00 -16.30
#